data_AF-A0A1G0JD45-F1
#
_entry.id   AF-A0A1G0JD45-F1
#
_cell.length_a   1.000
_cell.length_b   1.000
_cell.length_c   1.000
_cell.angle_alpha   90.00
_cell.angle_beta   90.00
_cell.angle_gamma   90.00
#
_symmetry.space_group_name_H-M   'P 1'
#
loop_
_entity.id
_entity.type
_entity.pdbx_description
1 polymer ?
#
loop_
_entity_poly.entity_id
_entity_poly.type
_entity_poly.pdbx_seq_one_letter_code
_entity_poly.pdbx_strand_id
1 'polypeptide(L)' 'MPTDNTLERLRSQALQLSEQERSELAHSLIQSLDAPADDGVEAAWDIEIARRIAEIDSGQAKLLSREEFRQKIQARLGTR' A
#
# COMPACT_ATOMS: atom_id res chain seq x y z
N MET A 1 -24.25 -6.70 -25.65
CA MET A 1 -24.19 -7.81 -24.66
C MET A 1 -24.55 -7.22 -23.31
N PRO A 2 -25.45 -7.81 -22.51
CA PRO A 2 -25.86 -7.19 -21.25
C PRO A 2 -24.72 -7.40 -20.25
N THR A 3 -23.91 -6.37 -20.04
CA THR A 3 -22.87 -6.31 -19.01
C THR A 3 -23.44 -5.99 -17.63
N ASP A 4 -24.74 -5.75 -17.53
CA ASP A 4 -25.41 -5.10 -16.41
C ASP A 4 -25.65 -5.98 -15.17
N ASN A 5 -25.05 -7.17 -15.08
CA ASN A 5 -25.22 -8.07 -13.92
C ASN A 5 -23.95 -8.84 -13.53
N THR A 6 -22.91 -8.89 -14.38
CA THR A 6 -21.75 -9.74 -14.11
C THR A 6 -20.99 -9.33 -12.85
N LEU A 7 -20.80 -8.02 -12.64
CA LEU A 7 -20.13 -7.50 -11.45
C LEU A 7 -20.91 -7.83 -10.17
N GLU A 8 -22.22 -7.60 -10.16
CA GLU A 8 -23.07 -7.85 -8.98
C GLU A 8 -23.19 -9.34 -8.67
N ARG A 9 -23.21 -10.21 -9.69
CA ARG A 9 -23.13 -11.66 -9.50
C ARG A 9 -21.79 -12.08 -8.89
N LEU A 10 -20.66 -11.59 -9.42
CA LEU A 10 -19.33 -11.91 -8.90
C LEU A 10 -19.15 -11.38 -7.48
N ARG A 11 -19.64 -10.17 -7.20
CA ARG A 11 -19.68 -9.59 -5.84
C ARG A 11 -20.45 -10.50 -4.89
N SER A 12 -21.64 -10.92 -5.29
CA SER A 12 -22.48 -11.80 -4.47
C SER A 12 -21.79 -13.14 -4.19
N GLN A 13 -21.12 -13.73 -5.18
CA GLN A 13 -20.36 -14.98 -5.02
C GLN A 13 -19.14 -14.79 -4.12
N ALA A 14 -18.37 -13.72 -4.30
CA ALA A 14 -17.22 -13.40 -3.47
C ALA A 14 -17.60 -13.22 -2.00
N LEU A 15 -18.76 -12.63 -1.72
CA LEU A 15 -19.25 -12.46 -0.33
C LEU A 15 -19.68 -13.76 0.35
N GLN A 16 -19.89 -14.86 -0.39
CA GLN A 16 -20.16 -16.19 0.18
C GLN A 16 -18.89 -16.96 0.59
N LEU A 17 -17.71 -16.52 0.15
CA LEU A 17 -16.43 -17.13 0.51
C LEU A 17 -16.13 -16.90 2.00
N SER A 18 -15.24 -17.71 2.58
CA SER A 18 -14.69 -17.48 3.92
C SER A 18 -13.89 -16.17 3.97
N GLU A 19 -13.63 -15.64 5.17
CA GLU A 19 -12.82 -14.43 5.33
C GLU A 19 -11.43 -14.56 4.68
N GLN A 20 -10.79 -15.72 4.85
CA GLN A 20 -9.49 -15.99 4.28
C GLN A 20 -9.51 -15.98 2.75
N GLU A 21 -10.44 -16.72 2.14
CA GLU A 21 -10.58 -16.77 0.67
C GLU A 21 -10.94 -15.39 0.08
N ARG A 22 -11.76 -14.59 0.78
CA ARG A 22 -12.04 -13.21 0.37
C ARG A 22 -10.79 -12.34 0.42
N SER A 23 -9.95 -12.50 1.44
CA SER A 23 -8.68 -11.76 1.55
C SER A 23 -7.74 -12.10 0.40
N GLU A 24 -7.58 -13.38 0.08
CA GLU A 24 -6.77 -13.86 -1.04
C GLU A 24 -7.27 -13.34 -2.39
N LEU A 25 -8.60 -13.38 -2.61
CA LEU A 25 -9.22 -12.83 -3.82
C LEU A 25 -9.04 -11.31 -3.91
N ALA A 26 -9.26 -10.57 -2.82
CA ALA A 26 -9.08 -9.13 -2.78
C ALA A 26 -7.63 -8.74 -3.09
N HIS A 27 -6.65 -9.47 -2.52
CA HIS A 27 -5.24 -9.26 -2.79
C HIS A 27 -4.92 -9.45 -4.28
N SER A 28 -5.38 -10.56 -4.87
CA SER A 28 -5.16 -10.88 -6.28
C SER A 28 -5.79 -9.82 -7.20
N LEU A 29 -6.99 -9.35 -6.89
CA LEU A 29 -7.66 -8.30 -7.64
C LEU A 29 -6.92 -6.96 -7.54
N ILE A 30 -6.46 -6.56 -6.36
CA ILE A 30 -5.66 -5.35 -6.18
C ILE A 30 -4.37 -5.45 -7.00
N GLN A 31 -3.64 -6.58 -6.92
CA GLN A 31 -2.43 -6.80 -7.72
C GLN A 31 -2.70 -6.74 -9.22
N SER A 32 -3.85 -7.20 -9.69
CA SER A 32 -4.21 -7.09 -11.11
C SER A 32 -4.49 -5.67 -11.60
N LEU A 33 -4.74 -4.74 -10.67
CA LEU A 33 -4.91 -3.31 -10.97
C LEU A 33 -3.59 -2.55 -10.96
N ASP A 34 -2.53 -3.13 -10.39
CA ASP A 34 -1.21 -2.52 -10.42
C ASP A 34 -0.74 -2.47 -11.88
N ALA A 35 -0.65 -1.26 -12.42
CA ALA A 35 -0.01 -1.04 -13.70
C ALA A 35 1.48 -1.43 -13.57
N PRO A 36 2.14 -1.85 -14.67
CA PRO A 36 3.60 -1.88 -14.71
C PRO A 36 4.11 -0.54 -14.19
N ALA A 37 5.07 -0.58 -13.27
CA ALA A 37 5.71 0.65 -12.83
C ALA A 37 6.23 1.39 -14.07
N ASP A 38 5.97 2.70 -14.15
CA ASP A 38 6.49 3.50 -15.24
C ASP A 38 8.02 3.32 -15.32
N ASP A 39 8.55 3.31 -16.54
CA ASP A 39 9.97 3.14 -16.78
C ASP A 39 10.78 4.16 -15.94
N GLY A 40 11.70 3.64 -15.13
CA GLY A 40 12.57 4.46 -14.27
C GLY A 40 12.02 4.79 -12.88
N VAL A 41 10.81 4.36 -12.52
CA VAL A 41 10.30 4.50 -11.13
C VAL A 41 11.21 3.76 -10.14
N GLU A 42 11.58 2.52 -10.43
CA GLU A 42 12.47 1.74 -9.56
C GLU A 42 13.83 2.41 -9.39
N ALA A 43 14.42 2.88 -10.50
CA ALA A 43 15.70 3.59 -10.47
C ALA A 43 15.61 4.93 -9.69
N ALA A 44 14.49 5.65 -9.81
CA ALA A 44 14.25 6.86 -9.03
C ALA A 44 14.11 6.57 -7.54
N TRP A 45 13.49 5.44 -7.17
CA TRP A 45 13.42 4.96 -5.79
C TRP A 45 14.79 4.60 -5.23
N ASP A 46 15.61 3.87 -6.00
CA ASP A 46 16.98 3.52 -5.59
C ASP A 46 17.82 4.78 -5.30
N ILE A 47 17.74 5.77 -6.19
CA ILE A 47 18.41 7.05 -6.02
C ILE A 47 17.94 7.75 -4.75
N GLU A 48 16.62 7.80 -4.51
CA GLU A 48 16.07 8.46 -3.33
C GLU A 48 16.42 7.76 -2.02
N ILE A 49 16.42 6.42 -2.00
CA ILE A 49 16.82 5.63 -0.82
C ILE A 49 18.29 5.88 -0.51
N ALA A 50 19.17 5.81 -1.52
CA ALA A 50 20.60 6.08 -1.34
C ALA A 50 20.84 7.51 -0.82
N ARG A 51 20.13 8.50 -1.37
CA ARG A 51 20.19 9.90 -0.92
C ARG A 51 19.78 10.03 0.56
N ARG A 52 18.67 9.40 0.98
CA ARG A 52 18.20 9.45 2.38
C ARG A 52 19.16 8.78 3.34
N ILE A 53 19.76 7.66 2.96
CA ILE A 53 20.79 6.99 3.79
C ILE A 53 21.97 7.93 3.99
N ALA A 54 22.46 8.58 2.92
CA ALA A 54 23.56 9.54 3.03
C ALA A 54 23.23 10.75 3.92
N GLU A 55 21.99 11.25 3.88
CA GLU A 55 21.54 12.31 4.80
C GLU A 55 21.54 11.88 6.26
N ILE A 56 21.18 10.62 6.53
CA ILE A 56 21.22 10.05 7.89
C ILE A 56 22.68 9.92 8.36
N ASP A 57 23.54 9.32 7.54
CA ASP A 57 24.94 9.07 7.88
C ASP A 57 25.73 10.37 8.09
N SER A 58 25.41 11.41 7.32
CA SER A 58 26.03 12.74 7.45
C SER A 58 25.41 13.61 8.56
N GLY A 59 24.37 13.13 9.24
CA GLY A 59 23.67 13.86 10.30
C GLY A 59 22.83 15.04 9.81
N GLN A 60 22.59 15.15 8.50
CA GLN A 60 21.74 16.18 7.91
C GLN A 60 20.25 15.85 8.04
N ALA A 61 19.91 14.57 8.15
CA ALA A 61 18.54 14.13 8.32
C ALA A 61 17.99 14.53 9.70
N LYS A 62 16.79 15.13 9.70
CA LYS A 62 16.00 15.31 10.93
C LYS A 62 15.31 14.00 11.27
N LEU A 63 15.86 13.29 12.25
CA LEU A 63 15.30 12.03 12.73
C LEU A 63 14.21 12.26 13.79
N LEU A 64 13.33 11.28 13.94
CA LEU A 64 12.40 11.18 15.05
C LEU A 64 12.83 10.00 15.91
N SER A 65 12.73 10.17 17.23
CA SER A 65 12.85 9.03 18.12
C SER A 65 11.69 8.06 17.89
N ARG A 66 11.90 6.79 18.24
CA ARG A 66 10.85 5.76 18.14
C ARG A 66 9.62 6.09 18.98
N GLU A 67 9.81 6.79 20.10
CA GLU A 67 8.73 7.21 20.99
C GLU A 67 7.91 8.33 20.36
N GLU A 68 8.55 9.39 19.85
CA GLU A 68 7.87 10.47 19.13
C GLU A 68 7.14 9.95 17.89
N PHE A 69 7.74 9.01 17.15
CA PHE A 69 7.08 8.37 16.01
C PHE A 69 5.80 7.65 16.43
N ARG A 70 5.84 6.84 17.50
CA ARG A 70 4.66 6.13 18.01
C ARG A 70 3.55 7.08 18.41
N GLN A 71 3.88 8.13 19.17
CA GLN A 71 2.91 9.13 19.62
C GLN A 71 2.21 9.79 18.43
N LYS A 72 2.96 10.15 17.38
CA LYS A 72 2.39 10.73 16.15
C LYS A 72 1.46 9.75 15.41
N ILE A 73 1.85 8.48 15.28
CA ILE A 73 1.01 7.46 14.64
C ILE A 73 -0.26 7.21 15.45
N GLN A 74 -0.15 7.09 16.77
CA GLN A 74 -1.30 6.89 17.66
C GLN A 74 -2.28 8.07 17.60
N ALA A 75 -1.79 9.31 17.62
CA ALA A 75 -2.63 10.49 17.47
C ALA A 75 -3.39 10.47 16.13
N ARG A 76 -2.72 10.09 15.04
CA ARG A 76 -3.35 10.01 13.70
C ARG A 76 -4.38 8.88 13.58
N LEU A 77 -4.17 7.75 14.24
CA LEU A 77 -5.07 6.60 14.21
C LEU A 77 -6.22 6.68 15.21
N GLY A 78 -6.02 7.32 16.37
CA GLY A 78 -7.04 7.53 17.40
C GLY A 78 -8.05 8.63 17.09
N THR A 79 -7.93 9.29 15.93
CA THR A 79 -8.89 10.29 15.42
C THR A 79 -9.88 9.65 14.41
N ARG A 80 -10.13 8.34 14.51
CA ARG A 80 -11.13 7.61 13.72
C ARG A 80 -12.24 7.06 14.61
#